data_AF-A0A3N5QBK8-F1
#
_entry.id   AF-A0A3N5QBK8-F1
#
_cell.length_a   1.000
_cell.length_b   1.000
_cell.length_c   1.000
_cell.angle_alpha   90.00
_cell.angle_beta   90.00
_cell.angle_gamma   90.00
#
_symmetry.space_group_name_H-M   'P 1'
#
loop_
_entity.id
_entity.type
_entity.pdbx_description
1 polymer ?
#
loop_
_entity_poly.entity_id
_entity_poly.type
_entity_poly.pdbx_seq_one_letter_code
_entity_poly.pdbx_strand_id
1 'polypeptide(L)'
;MREHKYVYGLQDWYKSNALMPGSLVSIRKGEKPGEVIIEAKTHRSTKDWLRTVIVGADGGVVFAMLKQSISAEFNDRMAFSIPSFEAVDQLWKQEARRPFDQLVVNMIREVSKLTPQGHVHAQELYSAINIIRRVPPAPLLALLATRPEIAHVGDMHFRINE
;
A
#
# COMPACT_ATOMS: atom_id res chain seq x y z
N MET A 1 24.08 20.90 6.55
CA MET A 1 24.13 19.44 6.35
C MET A 1 22.72 18.91 6.60
N ARG A 2 22.10 18.13 5.71
CA ARG A 2 20.74 17.59 5.96
C ARG A 2 20.85 16.47 6.99
N GLU A 3 20.47 16.75 8.22
CA GLU A 3 20.72 15.92 9.41
C GLU A 3 20.17 14.48 9.29
N HIS A 4 19.13 14.29 8.49
CA HIS A 4 18.40 13.03 8.41
C HIS A 4 18.32 12.41 7.01
N LYS A 5 19.07 12.94 6.02
CA LYS A 5 19.15 12.41 4.64
C LYS A 5 17.80 12.15 3.93
N TYR A 6 16.70 12.77 4.34
CA TYR A 6 15.39 12.67 3.68
C TYR A 6 15.02 13.95 2.91
N VAL A 7 14.12 13.80 1.94
CA VAL A 7 13.42 14.89 1.24
C VAL A 7 11.93 14.72 1.50
N TYR A 8 11.23 15.82 1.77
CA TYR A 8 9.79 15.87 1.98
C TYR A 8 9.19 17.05 1.20
N GLY A 9 7.86 17.15 1.14
CA GLY A 9 7.16 18.25 0.47
C GLY A 9 6.78 18.00 -0.99
N LEU A 10 6.86 16.75 -1.47
CA LEU A 10 6.48 16.40 -2.85
C LEU A 10 4.97 16.17 -3.04
N GLN A 11 4.14 16.43 -2.03
CA GLN A 11 2.71 16.11 -2.10
C GLN A 11 2.03 16.68 -3.35
N ASP A 12 2.24 17.96 -3.63
CA ASP A 12 1.58 18.62 -4.76
C ASP A 12 2.11 18.08 -6.09
N TRP A 13 3.37 17.66 -6.16
CA TRP A 13 3.94 16.99 -7.32
C TRP A 13 3.32 15.60 -7.56
N TYR A 14 3.08 14.81 -6.52
CA TYR A 14 2.36 13.53 -6.65
C TYR A 14 0.92 13.75 -7.14
N LYS A 15 0.23 14.77 -6.60
CA LYS A 15 -1.13 15.12 -7.01
C LYS A 15 -1.20 15.62 -8.46
N SER A 16 -0.28 16.50 -8.88
CA SER A 16 -0.27 17.04 -10.25
C SER A 16 -0.01 15.98 -11.31
N ASN A 17 0.69 14.90 -10.94
CA ASN A 17 0.95 13.74 -11.81
C ASN A 17 -0.08 12.62 -11.62
N ALA A 18 -1.15 12.84 -10.85
CA ALA A 18 -2.21 11.87 -10.56
C ALA A 18 -1.67 10.50 -10.10
N LEU A 19 -0.63 10.53 -9.27
CA LEU A 19 0.02 9.34 -8.72
C LEU A 19 -0.73 8.82 -7.50
N MET A 20 -0.72 7.50 -7.35
CA MET A 20 -1.32 6.76 -6.24
C MET A 20 -0.25 5.90 -5.55
N PRO A 21 -0.52 5.38 -4.33
CA PRO A 21 0.31 4.30 -3.78
C PRO A 21 0.51 3.20 -4.82
N GLY A 22 1.76 2.78 -5.00
CA GLY A 22 2.15 1.79 -6.03
C GLY A 22 2.52 2.38 -7.40
N SER A 23 2.28 3.67 -7.67
CA SER A 23 2.80 4.33 -8.89
C SER A 23 4.32 4.32 -8.95
N LEU A 24 4.87 4.17 -10.15
CA LEU A 24 6.31 4.13 -10.41
C LEU A 24 6.85 5.52 -10.72
N VAL A 25 7.94 5.87 -10.02
CA VAL A 25 8.71 7.10 -10.26
C VAL A 25 10.18 6.73 -10.48
N SER A 26 10.83 7.39 -11.44
CA SER A 26 12.29 7.32 -11.59
C SER A 26 12.95 8.44 -10.81
N ILE A 27 14.06 8.10 -10.16
CA ILE A 27 14.87 9.05 -9.39
C ILE A 27 16.30 8.96 -9.90
N ARG A 28 16.88 10.09 -10.29
CA ARG A 28 18.28 10.16 -10.74
C ARG A 28 18.97 11.41 -10.22
N LYS A 29 20.30 11.37 -10.17
CA LYS A 29 21.12 12.53 -9.81
C LYS A 29 21.05 13.57 -10.93
N GLY A 30 20.91 14.84 -10.57
CA GLY A 30 21.04 15.96 -11.50
C GLY A 30 22.49 16.36 -11.78
N GLU A 31 22.69 17.40 -12.58
CA GLU A 31 24.03 17.90 -12.91
C GLU A 31 24.63 18.70 -11.75
N LYS A 32 23.78 19.36 -10.96
CA LYS A 32 24.21 20.20 -9.83
C LYS A 32 24.36 19.37 -8.55
N PRO A 33 25.38 19.64 -7.72
CA PRO A 33 25.49 19.02 -6.39
C PRO A 33 24.21 19.26 -5.56
N GLY A 34 23.61 18.16 -5.09
CA GLY A 34 22.37 18.18 -4.30
C GLY A 34 21.06 18.19 -5.10
N GLU A 35 21.14 18.24 -6.43
CA GLU A 35 19.99 18.14 -7.32
C GLU A 35 19.57 16.67 -7.53
N VAL A 36 18.28 16.43 -7.41
CA VAL A 36 17.65 15.12 -7.65
C VAL A 36 16.51 15.35 -8.64
N ILE A 37 16.52 14.59 -9.72
CA ILE A 37 15.49 14.64 -10.75
C ILE A 37 14.53 13.48 -10.47
N ILE A 38 13.25 13.82 -10.36
CA ILE A 38 12.16 12.89 -10.11
C ILE A 38 11.21 12.97 -11.31
N GLU A 39 10.95 11.84 -11.93
CA GLU A 39 10.13 11.74 -13.13
C GLU A 39 9.00 10.73 -12.86
N ALA A 40 7.78 11.14 -13.19
CA ALA A 40 6.61 10.27 -13.17
C ALA A 40 6.46 9.59 -14.52
N LYS A 41 6.19 8.28 -14.52
CA LYS A 41 5.93 7.54 -15.76
C LYS A 41 4.45 7.62 -16.14
N THR A 42 4.02 8.81 -16.54
CA THR A 42 2.61 9.08 -16.87
C THR A 42 2.26 8.63 -18.29
N HIS A 43 1.01 8.25 -18.50
CA HIS A 43 0.44 7.94 -19.80
C HIS A 43 -0.98 8.50 -19.92
N ARG A 44 -1.58 8.43 -21.11
CA ARG A 44 -2.98 8.81 -21.31
C ARG A 44 -3.87 8.01 -20.35
N SER A 45 -4.80 8.68 -19.68
CA SER A 45 -5.65 8.02 -18.69
C SER A 45 -6.46 6.87 -19.31
N THR A 46 -6.42 5.71 -18.65
CA THR A 46 -7.24 4.53 -18.94
C THR A 46 -8.10 4.19 -17.72
N LYS A 47 -9.11 3.33 -17.89
CA LYS A 47 -9.91 2.83 -16.77
C LYS A 47 -9.56 1.37 -16.52
N ASP A 48 -9.16 1.05 -15.29
CA ASP A 48 -8.82 -0.32 -14.88
C ASP A 48 -9.39 -0.64 -13.50
N TRP A 49 -9.47 -1.91 -13.14
CA TRP A 49 -9.89 -2.38 -11.83
C TRP A 49 -8.71 -2.32 -10.86
N LEU A 50 -8.86 -1.54 -9.81
CA LEU A 50 -7.85 -1.38 -8.78
C LEU A 50 -8.39 -1.75 -7.41
N ARG A 51 -7.52 -2.25 -6.54
CA ARG A 51 -7.82 -2.37 -5.11
C ARG A 51 -8.07 -0.97 -4.57
N THR A 52 -9.20 -0.76 -3.95
CA THR A 52 -9.59 0.53 -3.39
C THR A 52 -9.86 0.37 -1.92
N VAL A 53 -9.28 1.27 -1.13
CA VAL A 53 -9.50 1.33 0.31
C VAL A 53 -10.80 2.06 0.59
N ILE A 54 -11.66 1.44 1.39
CA ILE A 54 -12.91 2.04 1.86
C ILE A 54 -12.87 2.05 3.38
N VAL A 55 -12.94 3.25 3.95
CA VAL A 55 -12.98 3.45 5.40
C VAL A 55 -14.42 3.74 5.80
N GLY A 56 -15.00 2.86 6.63
CA GLY A 56 -16.34 3.01 7.17
C GLY A 56 -16.43 4.10 8.22
N ALA A 57 -17.65 4.59 8.47
CA ALA A 57 -17.90 5.60 9.51
C ALA A 57 -17.61 5.09 10.93
N ASP A 58 -17.57 3.76 11.10
CA ASP A 58 -17.22 3.05 12.32
C ASP A 58 -15.70 2.86 12.51
N GLY A 59 -14.88 3.34 11.56
CA GLY A 59 -13.43 3.11 11.56
C GLY A 59 -13.02 1.74 11.00
N GLY A 60 -13.97 0.96 10.49
CA GLY A 60 -13.68 -0.28 9.77
C GLY A 60 -12.96 0.00 8.45
N VAL A 61 -12.08 -0.92 8.04
CA VAL A 61 -11.37 -0.86 6.77
C VAL A 61 -11.74 -2.06 5.94
N VAL A 62 -12.25 -1.81 4.74
CA VAL A 62 -12.51 -2.86 3.76
C VAL A 62 -11.81 -2.51 2.45
N PHE A 63 -11.56 -3.54 1.65
CA PHE A 63 -11.02 -3.38 0.31
C PHE A 63 -12.03 -3.90 -0.70
N ALA A 64 -12.08 -3.24 -1.85
CA ALA A 64 -12.89 -3.68 -2.98
C ALA A 64 -12.13 -3.46 -4.29
N MET A 65 -12.43 -4.26 -5.31
CA MET A 65 -12.01 -3.97 -6.67
C MET A 65 -12.98 -2.95 -7.27
N LEU A 66 -12.52 -1.74 -7.54
CA LEU A 66 -13.34 -0.70 -8.19
C LEU A 66 -12.65 -0.21 -9.46
N LYS A 67 -13.45 0.21 -10.45
CA LYS A 67 -12.93 0.78 -11.69
C LYS A 67 -12.42 2.21 -11.44
N GLN A 68 -11.11 2.43 -11.61
CA GLN A 68 -10.42 3.69 -11.36
C GLN A 68 -9.82 4.26 -12.64
N SER A 69 -9.68 5.58 -12.69
CA SER A 69 -8.91 6.25 -13.74
C SER A 69 -7.44 6.18 -13.39
N ILE A 70 -6.62 5.58 -14.25
CA ILE A 70 -5.18 5.41 -14.03
C ILE A 70 -4.43 6.14 -15.13
N SER A 71 -3.41 6.91 -14.75
CA SER A 71 -2.63 7.77 -15.66
C SER A 71 -1.12 7.66 -15.48
N ALA A 72 -0.64 6.68 -14.72
CA ALA A 72 0.77 6.40 -14.54
C ALA A 72 1.04 4.91 -14.37
N GLU A 73 2.22 4.45 -14.79
CA GLU A 73 2.68 3.10 -14.52
C GLU A 73 2.65 2.81 -13.01
N PHE A 74 2.26 1.59 -12.65
CA PHE A 74 2.17 1.15 -11.26
C PHE A 74 2.60 -0.31 -11.12
N ASN A 75 2.90 -0.71 -9.89
CA ASN A 75 3.08 -2.10 -9.52
C ASN A 75 1.74 -2.70 -9.07
N ASP A 76 1.22 -3.69 -9.79
CA ASP A 76 -0.09 -4.30 -9.52
C ASP A 76 -0.27 -4.83 -8.10
N ARG A 77 0.82 -5.34 -7.50
CA ARG A 77 0.81 -5.86 -6.13
C ARG A 77 0.87 -4.74 -5.09
N MET A 78 1.30 -3.53 -5.44
CA MET A 78 1.40 -2.42 -4.49
C MET A 78 0.32 -1.36 -4.68
N ALA A 79 -0.41 -1.40 -5.78
CA ALA A 79 -1.30 -0.32 -6.15
C ALA A 79 -2.64 -0.34 -5.40
N PHE A 80 -2.99 0.80 -4.82
CA PHE A 80 -4.27 1.04 -4.17
C PHE A 80 -4.80 2.43 -4.52
N SER A 81 -6.09 2.52 -4.82
CA SER A 81 -6.80 3.79 -4.85
C SER A 81 -7.22 4.19 -3.44
N ILE A 82 -7.03 5.47 -3.13
CA ILE A 82 -7.42 6.09 -1.86
C ILE A 82 -8.41 7.22 -2.18
N PRO A 83 -9.73 6.95 -2.09
CA PRO A 83 -10.75 7.95 -2.39
C PRO A 83 -10.80 9.10 -1.38
N SER A 84 -10.41 8.85 -0.13
CA SER A 84 -10.34 9.84 0.94
C SER A 84 -9.07 9.68 1.76
N PHE A 85 -8.09 10.57 1.52
CA PHE A 85 -6.88 10.64 2.33
C PHE A 85 -7.18 11.01 3.78
N GLU A 86 -8.14 11.91 4.01
CA GLU A 86 -8.54 12.31 5.37
C GLU A 86 -9.05 11.12 6.19
N ALA A 87 -9.87 10.25 5.59
CA ALA A 87 -10.37 9.07 6.29
C ALA A 87 -9.24 8.10 6.68
N VAL A 88 -8.26 7.91 5.78
CA VAL A 88 -7.06 7.10 6.06
C VAL A 88 -6.19 7.75 7.14
N ASP A 89 -6.04 9.07 7.14
CA ASP A 89 -5.25 9.78 8.15
C ASP A 89 -5.86 9.66 9.55
N GLN A 90 -7.19 9.68 9.68
CA GLN A 90 -7.85 9.45 10.97
C GLN A 90 -7.70 8.00 11.43
N LEU A 91 -7.87 7.05 10.52
CA LEU A 91 -7.68 5.64 10.79
C LEU A 91 -6.25 5.33 11.28
N TRP A 92 -5.23 5.96 10.70
CA TRP A 92 -3.84 5.76 11.11
C TRP A 92 -3.63 6.08 12.62
N LYS A 93 -4.30 7.12 13.14
CA LYS A 93 -4.24 7.45 14.58
C LYS A 93 -4.81 6.34 15.46
N GLN A 94 -5.82 5.61 14.98
CA GLN A 94 -6.48 4.53 15.68
C GLN A 94 -5.64 3.24 15.62
N GLU A 95 -5.19 2.87 14.41
CA GLU A 95 -4.44 1.65 14.13
C GLU A 95 -3.04 1.65 14.77
N ALA A 96 -2.49 2.82 15.10
CA ALA A 96 -1.23 2.94 15.83
C ALA A 96 -1.24 2.18 17.17
N ARG A 97 -2.42 2.04 17.81
CA ARG A 97 -2.59 1.36 19.09
C ARG A 97 -2.89 -0.13 18.97
N ARG A 98 -3.33 -0.60 17.80
CA ARG A 98 -3.67 -2.02 17.61
C ARG A 98 -2.38 -2.87 17.64
N PRO A 99 -2.38 -4.05 18.30
CA PRO A 99 -1.29 -5.01 18.17
C PRO A 99 -1.02 -5.36 16.69
N PHE A 100 0.25 -5.41 16.31
CA PHE A 100 0.62 -5.54 14.90
C PHE A 100 0.20 -6.89 14.30
N ASP A 101 0.25 -7.96 15.08
CA ASP A 101 -0.22 -9.29 14.70
C ASP A 101 -1.73 -9.32 14.40
N GLN A 102 -2.54 -8.69 15.26
CA GLN A 102 -3.98 -8.55 15.01
C GLN A 102 -4.27 -7.76 13.74
N LEU A 103 -3.51 -6.68 13.50
CA LEU A 103 -3.60 -5.91 12.27
C LEU A 103 -3.28 -6.78 11.05
N VAL A 104 -2.20 -7.57 11.08
CA VAL A 104 -1.81 -8.47 9.99
C VAL A 104 -2.89 -9.50 9.70
N VAL A 105 -3.42 -10.17 10.72
CA VAL A 105 -4.48 -11.18 10.55
C VAL A 105 -5.75 -10.56 9.95
N ASN A 106 -6.15 -9.38 10.43
CA ASN A 106 -7.30 -8.66 9.87
C ASN A 106 -7.07 -8.29 8.40
N MET A 107 -5.88 -7.80 8.05
CA MET A 107 -5.54 -7.44 6.68
C MET A 107 -5.47 -8.65 5.75
N ILE A 108 -4.98 -9.82 6.21
CA ILE A 108 -5.06 -11.06 5.43
C ILE A 108 -6.52 -11.38 5.13
N ARG A 109 -7.40 -11.37 6.13
CA ARG A 109 -8.83 -11.65 5.94
C ARG A 109 -9.48 -10.68 4.95
N GLU A 110 -9.22 -9.38 5.09
CA GLU A 110 -9.84 -8.38 4.21
C GLU A 110 -9.31 -8.45 2.78
N VAL A 111 -8.00 -8.58 2.57
CA VAL A 111 -7.40 -8.59 1.23
C VAL A 111 -7.64 -9.92 0.52
N SER A 112 -7.67 -11.06 1.25
CA SER A 112 -8.01 -12.37 0.67
C SER A 112 -9.42 -12.41 0.06
N LYS A 113 -10.36 -11.56 0.48
CA LYS A 113 -11.71 -11.47 -0.13
C LYS A 113 -11.67 -11.03 -1.59
N LEU A 114 -10.57 -10.41 -2.02
CA LEU A 114 -10.40 -9.92 -3.39
C LEU A 114 -9.99 -11.03 -4.37
N THR A 115 -9.65 -12.22 -3.88
CA THR A 115 -9.23 -13.36 -4.71
C THR A 115 -10.14 -14.57 -4.47
N PRO A 116 -10.55 -15.31 -5.52
CA PRO A 116 -11.36 -16.52 -5.34
C PRO A 116 -10.66 -17.60 -4.50
N GLN A 117 -9.32 -17.62 -4.49
CA GLN A 117 -8.51 -18.60 -3.78
C GLN A 117 -8.40 -18.30 -2.28
N GLY A 118 -8.85 -17.12 -1.82
CA GLY A 118 -8.82 -16.76 -0.41
C GLY A 118 -7.41 -16.56 0.15
N HIS A 119 -6.42 -16.27 -0.71
CA HIS A 119 -5.04 -16.01 -0.31
C HIS A 119 -4.58 -14.62 -0.74
N VAL A 120 -3.56 -14.10 -0.07
CA VAL A 120 -2.93 -12.80 -0.36
C VAL A 120 -1.43 -12.96 -0.56
N HIS A 121 -0.88 -12.27 -1.56
CA HIS A 121 0.57 -12.21 -1.74
C HIS A 121 1.23 -11.28 -0.72
N ALA A 122 2.41 -11.63 -0.19
CA ALA A 122 3.07 -10.83 0.85
C ALA A 122 3.30 -9.36 0.48
N GLN A 123 3.60 -9.06 -0.79
CA GLN A 123 3.76 -7.69 -1.28
C GLN A 123 2.44 -6.90 -1.29
N GLU A 124 1.32 -7.56 -1.58
CA GLU A 124 -0.02 -6.96 -1.54
C GLU A 124 -0.43 -6.65 -0.11
N LEU A 125 -0.22 -7.61 0.78
CA LEU A 125 -0.44 -7.44 2.20
C LEU A 125 0.43 -6.33 2.79
N TYR A 126 1.71 -6.27 2.38
CA TYR A 126 2.63 -5.20 2.80
C TYR A 126 2.12 -3.82 2.39
N SER A 127 1.64 -3.68 1.16
CA SER A 127 1.10 -2.40 0.68
C SER A 127 -0.19 -2.04 1.43
N ALA A 128 -1.13 -2.98 1.58
CA ALA A 128 -2.38 -2.77 2.32
C ALA A 128 -2.14 -2.29 3.76
N ILE A 129 -1.21 -2.95 4.48
CA ILE A 129 -0.82 -2.56 5.84
C ILE A 129 -0.21 -1.15 5.83
N ASN A 130 0.67 -0.83 4.88
CA ASN A 130 1.36 0.47 4.85
C ASN A 130 0.47 1.66 4.49
N ILE A 131 -0.75 1.42 4.00
CA ILE A 131 -1.76 2.48 3.87
C ILE A 131 -2.19 2.99 5.25
N ILE A 132 -2.28 2.10 6.25
CA ILE A 132 -2.90 2.40 7.55
C ILE A 132 -1.90 2.37 8.71
N ARG A 133 -0.73 1.75 8.52
CA ARG A 133 0.38 1.72 9.46
C ARG A 133 1.71 1.52 8.74
N ARG A 134 2.57 2.54 8.76
CA ARG A 134 3.93 2.44 8.20
C ARG A 134 4.78 1.43 8.97
N VAL A 135 5.23 0.38 8.29
CA VAL A 135 6.09 -0.66 8.84
C VAL A 135 7.10 -1.12 7.79
N PRO A 136 8.35 -1.44 8.18
CA PRO A 136 9.27 -2.13 7.27
C PRO A 136 8.74 -3.54 6.95
N PRO A 137 9.24 -4.20 5.88
CA PRO A 137 8.76 -5.53 5.50
C PRO A 137 9.14 -6.62 6.51
N ALA A 138 10.27 -6.48 7.22
CA ALA A 138 10.80 -7.55 8.07
C ALA A 138 9.83 -8.03 9.18
N PRO A 139 9.17 -7.16 9.99
CA PRO A 139 8.17 -7.59 10.96
C PRO A 139 7.00 -8.36 10.34
N LEU A 140 6.53 -7.95 9.15
CA LEU A 140 5.46 -8.66 8.45
C LEU A 140 5.91 -10.05 8.04
N LEU A 141 7.06 -10.16 7.37
CA LEU A 141 7.60 -11.43 6.91
C LEU A 141 7.89 -12.40 8.08
N ALA A 142 8.41 -11.88 9.19
CA ALA A 142 8.61 -12.67 10.41
C ALA A 142 7.28 -13.25 10.93
N LEU A 143 6.23 -12.43 11.05
CA LEU A 143 4.91 -12.90 11.49
C LEU A 143 4.33 -13.95 10.55
N LEU A 144 4.40 -13.72 9.23
CA LEU A 144 3.93 -14.67 8.23
C LEU A 144 4.66 -16.02 8.30
N ALA A 145 5.93 -16.02 8.71
CA ALA A 145 6.76 -17.23 8.83
C ALA A 145 6.57 -17.98 10.16
N THR A 146 6.17 -17.29 11.24
CA THR A 146 6.17 -17.89 12.58
C THR A 146 4.78 -18.15 13.16
N ARG A 147 3.72 -17.56 12.60
CA ARG A 147 2.36 -17.70 13.17
C ARG A 147 1.70 -18.99 12.65
N PRO A 148 1.32 -19.94 13.54
CA PRO A 148 0.79 -21.24 13.11
C PRO A 148 -0.59 -21.15 12.45
N GLU A 149 -1.36 -20.10 12.75
CA GLU A 149 -2.65 -19.81 12.11
C GLU A 149 -2.52 -19.28 10.67
N ILE A 150 -1.30 -18.97 10.20
CA ILE A 150 -1.04 -18.46 8.85
C ILE A 150 -0.34 -19.56 8.04
N ALA A 151 -0.98 -20.02 6.97
CA ALA A 151 -0.39 -20.99 6.05
C ALA A 151 0.23 -20.29 4.83
N HIS A 152 1.47 -20.68 4.51
CA HIS A 152 2.09 -20.39 3.22
C HIS A 152 1.57 -21.39 2.18
N VAL A 153 1.08 -20.88 1.05
CA VAL A 153 0.47 -21.70 -0.02
C VAL A 153 1.26 -21.67 -1.34
N GLY A 154 2.51 -21.18 -1.31
CA GLY A 154 3.41 -21.10 -2.47
C GLY A 154 3.56 -19.68 -3.03
N ASP A 155 4.70 -19.41 -3.70
CA ASP A 155 5.03 -18.11 -4.34
C ASP A 155 4.67 -16.88 -3.47
N MET A 156 5.10 -16.89 -2.20
CA MET A 156 4.80 -15.81 -1.23
C MET A 156 3.29 -15.50 -1.01
N HIS A 157 2.39 -16.44 -1.29
CA HIS A 157 0.98 -16.34 -0.96
C HIS A 157 0.67 -16.96 0.40
N PHE A 158 -0.21 -16.32 1.15
CA PHE A 158 -0.58 -16.71 2.52
C PHE A 158 -2.10 -16.67 2.70
N ARG A 159 -2.60 -17.53 3.60
CA ARG A 159 -4.00 -17.53 4.05
C ARG A 159 -4.09 -17.85 5.54
N ILE A 160 -5.22 -17.54 6.17
CA ILE A 160 -5.52 -17.99 7.52
C ILE A 160 -6.04 -19.43 7.45
N ASN A 161 -5.56 -20.30 8.35
CA ASN A 161 -6.10 -21.64 8.54
C ASN A 161 -7.48 -21.53 9.22
N GLU A 162 -8.47 -22.28 8.73
CA GLU A 162 -9.76 -22.45 9.40
C GLU A 162 -9.62 -23.23 10.72
#